data_AF-A0A3C1U0W7-F1
#
_entry.id   AF-A0A3C1U0W7-F1
#
_cell.length_a   1.000
_cell.length_b   1.000
_cell.length_c   1.000
_cell.angle_alpha   90.00
_cell.angle_beta   90.00
_cell.angle_gamma   90.00
#
_symmetry.space_group_name_H-M   'P 1'
#
loop_
_entity.id
_entity.type
_entity.pdbx_description
1 polymer ?
#
loop_
_entity_poly.entity_id
_entity_poly.type
_entity_poly.pdbx_seq_one_letter_code
_entity_poly.pdbx_strand_id
1 'polypeptide(L)' 'MIKYQLVCDGEHEFEGWFGDSTAFKQQSGSGMLQCPVCGSADVRRALMAPNLASPKTRAKAGNTMPPAPDAS' A
#
# COMPACT_ATOMS: atom_id res chain seq x y z
N MET A 1 -13.01 1.37 -16.33
CA MET A 1 -11.84 1.07 -15.50
C MET A 1 -10.76 2.11 -15.79
N ILE A 2 -10.22 2.73 -14.75
CA ILE A 2 -9.19 3.76 -14.82
C ILE A 2 -7.88 3.15 -14.34
N LYS A 3 -6.83 3.30 -15.16
CA LYS A 3 -5.46 2.93 -14.78
C LYS A 3 -4.83 4.07 -13.99
N TYR A 4 -4.36 3.76 -12.78
CA TYR A 4 -3.56 4.67 -11.97
C TYR A 4 -2.15 4.12 -11.81
N GLN A 5 -1.16 5.00 -11.92
CA GLN A 5 0.19 4.72 -11.48
C GLN A 5 0.28 4.94 -9.98
N LEU A 6 0.73 3.91 -9.27
CA LEU A 6 0.84 3.87 -7.82
C LEU A 6 2.29 3.69 -7.43
N VAL A 7 2.64 4.22 -6.27
CA VAL A 7 3.96 4.06 -5.66
C VAL A 7 3.78 3.83 -4.16
N CYS A 8 4.57 2.92 -3.60
CA CYS A 8 4.59 2.70 -2.16
C CYS A 8 5.68 3.53 -1.46
N ASP A 9 5.74 3.49 -0.12
CA ASP A 9 6.82 4.12 0.66
C ASP A 9 8.23 3.61 0.28
N GLY A 10 8.32 2.34 -0.12
CA GLY A 10 9.55 1.72 -0.61
C GLY A 10 9.94 2.06 -2.05
N GLU A 11 9.36 3.11 -2.65
CA GLU A 11 9.65 3.54 -4.03
C GLU A 11 9.40 2.48 -5.11
N HIS A 12 8.56 1.47 -4.83
CA HIS A 12 8.12 0.54 -5.88
C HIS A 12 6.94 1.13 -6.64
N GLU A 13 7.13 1.29 -7.94
CA GLU A 13 6.09 1.72 -8.87
C GLU A 13 5.30 0.51 -9.38
N PHE A 14 3.98 0.62 -9.39
CA PHE A 14 3.09 -0.43 -9.89
C PHE A 14 1.76 0.15 -10.37
N GLU A 15 1.02 -0.66 -11.12
CA GLU A 15 -0.21 -0.25 -11.77
C GLU A 15 -1.43 -0.82 -11.05
N GLY A 16 -2.41 0.05 -10.77
CA GLY A 16 -3.69 -0.33 -10.20
C GLY A 16 -4.84 0.01 -11.13
N TRP A 17 -5.77 -0.94 -11.29
CA TRP A 17 -6.97 -0.79 -12.10
C TRP A 17 -8.18 -0.61 -11.20
N PHE A 18 -8.83 0.54 -11.31
CA PHE A 18 -9.97 0.89 -10.46
C PHE A 18 -11.22 1.13 -11.30
N GLY A 19 -12.40 0.91 -10.72
CA GLY A 19 -13.66 1.26 -11.38
C GLY A 19 -13.73 2.75 -11.70
N ASP A 20 -13.34 3.56 -10.71
CA ASP A 20 -13.42 5.01 -10.71
C ASP A 20 -12.42 5.64 -9.70
N SER A 21 -12.30 6.96 -9.73
CA SER A 21 -11.39 7.74 -8.85
C SER A 21 -11.78 7.71 -7.37
N THR A 22 -13.05 7.45 -7.06
CA THR A 22 -13.56 7.39 -5.69
C THR A 22 -13.24 6.04 -5.06
N ALA A 23 -13.39 4.94 -5.82
CA ALA A 23 -12.96 3.60 -5.41
C ALA A 23 -11.48 3.59 -4.99
N PHE A 24 -10.60 4.22 -5.79
CA PHE A 24 -9.19 4.38 -5.43
C PHE A 24 -9.00 5.12 -4.09
N LYS A 25 -9.67 6.27 -3.90
CA LYS A 25 -9.56 7.06 -2.66
C LYS A 25 -10.05 6.29 -1.43
N GLN A 26 -11.12 5.51 -1.55
CA GLN A 26 -11.62 4.69 -0.47
C GLN A 26 -10.66 3.55 -0.12
N GLN A 27 -10.12 2.85 -1.12
CA GLN A 27 -9.21 1.73 -0.86
C GLN A 27 -7.85 2.19 -0.33
N SER A 28 -7.30 3.30 -0.84
CA SER A 28 -6.07 3.91 -0.32
C SER A 28 -6.24 4.46 1.09
N GLY A 29 -7.32 5.21 1.36
CA GLY A 29 -7.60 5.77 2.68
C GLY A 29 -7.88 4.70 3.75
N SER A 30 -8.43 3.56 3.35
CA SER A 30 -8.67 2.41 4.25
C SER A 30 -7.46 1.48 4.40
N GLY A 31 -6.31 1.78 3.77
CA GLY A 31 -5.12 0.92 3.82
C GLY A 31 -5.31 -0.45 3.16
N MET A 32 -6.28 -0.58 2.26
CA MET A 32 -6.62 -1.83 1.57
C MET A 32 -5.77 -2.07 0.32
N LEU A 33 -4.96 -1.08 -0.06
CA LEU A 33 -4.00 -1.20 -1.15
C LEU A 33 -2.65 -1.61 -0.58
N GLN A 34 -2.10 -2.69 -1.10
CA GLN A 34 -0.79 -3.18 -0.72
C GLN A 34 0.14 -3.20 -1.92
N CYS A 35 1.40 -2.88 -1.68
CA CYS A 35 2.45 -3.04 -2.66
C CYS A 35 2.65 -4.54 -2.93
N PRO A 36 2.59 -5.01 -4.19
CA PRO A 36 2.85 -6.41 -4.51
C PRO A 36 4.33 -6.81 -4.37
N VAL A 37 5.23 -5.82 -4.25
CA VAL A 37 6.67 -6.06 -4.12
C VAL A 37 7.10 -6.22 -2.67
N CYS A 38 6.65 -5.33 -1.78
CA CYS A 38 7.07 -5.33 -0.37
C CYS A 38 5.94 -5.58 0.64
N GLY A 39 4.68 -5.57 0.22
CA GLY A 39 3.51 -5.70 1.10
C GLY A 39 3.15 -4.44 1.88
N SER A 40 3.78 -3.30 1.61
CA SER A 40 3.47 -2.04 2.29
C SER A 40 2.05 -1.56 1.98
N ALA A 41 1.29 -1.18 3.01
CA ALA A 41 -0.05 -0.60 2.87
C ALA A 41 -0.02 0.91 2.55
N ASP A 42 1.15 1.54 2.65
CA ASP A 42 1.36 2.95 2.33
C ASP A 42 1.51 3.11 0.81
N VAL A 43 0.37 3.09 0.12
CA VAL A 43 0.27 3.21 -1.34
C VAL A 43 -0.36 4.55 -1.71
N ARG A 44 0.33 5.31 -2.57
CA ARG A 44 -0.12 6.62 -3.06
C ARG A 44 -0.07 6.68 -4.58
N ARG A 45 -0.78 7.64 -5.18
CA ARG A 45 -0.67 7.89 -6.64
C ARG A 45 0.69 8.49 -6.96
N ALA A 46 1.35 7.94 -7.98
CA ALA A 46 2.51 8.55 -8.60
C ALA A 46 2.04 9.82 -9.34
N LEU A 47 2.10 10.97 -8.65
CA LEU A 47 1.99 12.28 -9.30
C LEU A 47 3.31 12.53 -10.03
N MET A 48 3.24 13.00 -11.27
CA MET A 48 4.40 13.40 -12.08
C MET A 48 5.15 14.53 -11.35
N ALA A 49 6.09 14.18 -10.47
CA ALA A 49 6.93 15.11 -9.73
C ALA A 49 8.29 14.45 -9.43
N PRO A 50 9.42 15.03 -9.86
CA PRO A 50 10.70 14.33 -10.03
C PRO A 50 11.50 14.08 -8.74
N ASN A 51 10.98 14.29 -7.54
CA ASN A 51 11.77 14.06 -6.34
C ASN A 51 10.89 14.07 -5.09
N LEU A 52 10.59 12.90 -4.51
CA LEU A 52 10.09 12.88 -3.14
C LEU A 52 10.78 11.78 -2.35
N ALA A 53 12.04 12.04 -2.01
CA ALA A 53 12.71 11.39 -0.89
C ALA A 53 11.82 11.55 0.35
N SER A 54 11.31 10.45 0.88
CA SER A 54 10.56 10.46 2.15
C SER A 54 11.44 9.84 3.24
N PRO A 55 11.78 10.58 4.31
CA PRO A 55 12.65 10.09 5.36
C PRO A 55 11.98 9.02 6.22
N LYS A 56 12.76 7.97 6.47
CA LYS A 56 12.60 6.92 7.47
C LYS A 56 11.88 7.39 8.74
N THR A 57 10.69 6.84 9.03
CA THR A 57 10.24 6.71 10.42
C THR A 57 9.64 5.33 10.64
N ARG A 58 10.37 4.51 11.39
CA ARG A 58 9.84 3.29 12.00
C ARG A 58 8.73 3.69 12.98
N ALA A 59 7.55 3.11 12.83
CA ALA A 59 6.63 2.89 13.94
C ALA A 59 6.06 1.48 13.84
N LYS A 60 6.56 0.62 14.72
CA LYS A 60 6.00 -0.71 15.01
C LYS A 60 4.62 -0.56 15.65
N ALA A 61 3.64 -1.31 15.14
CA ALA A 61 2.60 -2.04 15.88
C ALA A 61 1.87 -2.89 14.82
N GLY A 62 2.00 -4.21 14.72
CA GLY A 62 2.00 -5.20 15.78
C GLY A 62 0.58 -5.72 16.00
N ASN A 63 0.16 -6.73 15.22
CA ASN A 63 -0.49 -7.90 15.83
C ASN A 63 -0.44 -9.15 14.92
N THR A 64 0.57 -9.97 15.20
CA THR A 64 0.49 -11.41 15.50
C THR A 64 -0.62 -12.22 14.82
N MET A 65 -0.22 -13.06 13.86
CA MET A 65 -0.95 -14.25 13.40
C MET A 65 -1.01 -15.30 14.54
N PRO A 66 -2.06 -16.15 14.64
CA PRO A 66 -2.38 -16.89 15.85
C PRO A 66 -1.52 -18.16 15.97
N PRO A 67 -1.16 -18.61 17.19
CA PRO A 67 -0.77 -19.99 17.39
C PRO A 67 -2.03 -20.82 17.65
N ALA A 68 -2.54 -21.49 16.63
CA ALA A 68 -3.10 -22.82 16.81
C ALA A 68 -2.02 -23.81 16.38
N PRO A 69 -1.63 -24.76 17.25
CA PRO A 69 -2.01 -26.12 16.92
C PRO A 69 -2.45 -26.98 18.13
N ASP A 70 -3.34 -27.90 17.78
CA ASP A 70 -3.77 -29.14 18.43
C ASP A 70 -2.67 -29.91 19.20
N ALA A 71 -2.97 -30.38 20.43
CA ALA A 71 -2.56 -31.69 20.95
C ALA A 71 -3.03 -31.94 22.41
N SER A 72 -3.70 -33.09 22.59
CA SER A 72 -4.06 -33.86 23.81
C SER A 72 -5.44 -33.61 24.43
#